data_AF-A0A810MUV3-F1
#
_entry.id   AF-A0A810MUV3-F1
#
_cell.length_a   1.000
_cell.length_b   1.000
_cell.length_c   1.000
_cell.angle_alpha   90.00
_cell.angle_beta   90.00
_cell.angle_gamma   90.00
#
_symmetry.space_group_name_H-M   'P 1'
#
loop_
_entity.id
_entity.type
_entity.pdbx_description
1 polymer ?
#
loop_
_entity_poly.entity_id
_entity_poly.type
_entity_poly.pdbx_seq_one_letter_code
_entity_poly.pdbx_strand_id
1 'polypeptide(L)'
;MKVTWAYDRGDHRDTHQVDITDPTALDRLLRQIHERDEPVVVTIYDEPADDTDLPPGVQVGLGHATHAFVVHITDDGGYDTDPDVPAPATAISFDLGGVPTEYPADHLRLRPETAIQKAVDSL
;
A
#
# COMPACT_ATOMS: atom_id res chain seq x y z
N MET A 1 5.23 -14.24 -1.89
CA MET A 1 5.24 -12.86 -1.37
C MET A 1 4.67 -12.85 0.04
N LYS A 2 5.12 -11.90 0.86
CA LYS A 2 4.59 -11.67 2.21
C LYS A 2 3.87 -10.33 2.23
N VAL A 3 2.59 -10.31 2.61
CA VAL A 3 1.75 -9.10 2.66
C VAL A 3 1.46 -8.72 4.10
N THR A 4 1.67 -7.46 4.45
CA THR A 4 1.47 -6.94 5.81
C THR A 4 0.78 -5.59 5.80
N TRP A 5 -0.09 -5.34 6.79
CA TRP A 5 -0.69 -4.04 7.05
C TRP A 5 -1.12 -3.97 8.51
N ALA A 6 -1.32 -2.77 9.04
CA ALA A 6 -1.84 -2.60 10.39
C ALA A 6 -2.60 -1.29 10.51
N TYR A 7 -3.78 -1.35 11.14
CA TYR A 7 -4.59 -0.17 11.45
C TYR A 7 -4.22 0.38 12.83
N ASP A 8 -4.25 1.71 12.96
CA ASP A 8 -4.21 2.38 14.24
C ASP A 8 -5.58 2.31 14.91
N ARG A 9 -5.65 1.73 16.10
CA ARG A 9 -6.87 1.68 16.93
C ARG A 9 -6.73 2.56 18.18
N GLY A 10 -5.67 3.37 18.29
CA GLY A 10 -5.39 4.27 19.39
C GLY A 10 -4.73 3.58 20.58
N ASP A 11 -5.40 2.59 21.18
CA ASP A 11 -4.86 1.85 22.35
C ASP A 11 -4.05 0.60 21.96
N HIS A 12 -4.30 0.07 20.76
CA HIS A 12 -3.56 -1.06 20.18
C HIS A 12 -3.42 -0.91 18.66
N ARG A 13 -2.57 -1.76 18.09
CA ARG A 13 -2.42 -1.92 16.64
C ARG A 13 -3.15 -3.18 16.22
N ASP A 14 -3.97 -3.06 15.18
CA ASP A 14 -4.63 -4.21 14.56
C ASP A 14 -3.76 -4.70 13.39
N THR A 15 -2.80 -5.57 13.70
CA THR A 15 -1.78 -6.05 12.75
C THR A 15 -2.23 -7.30 12.00
N HIS A 16 -2.00 -7.29 10.69
CA HIS A 16 -2.35 -8.38 9.79
C HIS A 16 -1.13 -8.79 8.95
N GLN A 17 -1.04 -10.09 8.68
CA GLN A 17 -0.01 -10.67 7.81
C GLN A 17 -0.58 -11.89 7.11
N VAL A 18 -0.24 -12.05 5.82
CA VAL A 18 -0.58 -13.23 5.04
C VAL A 18 0.48 -13.52 3.99
N ASP A 19 0.78 -14.80 3.80
CA ASP A 19 1.61 -15.27 2.69
C ASP A 19 0.72 -15.53 1.48
N ILE A 20 1.07 -14.93 0.34
CA ILE A 20 0.32 -15.07 -0.92
C ILE A 20 1.26 -15.63 -1.99
N THR A 21 0.72 -16.54 -2.81
CA THR A 21 1.47 -17.21 -3.88
C THR A 21 0.85 -17.01 -5.25
N ASP A 22 -0.34 -16.41 -5.34
CA ASP A 22 -1.03 -16.20 -6.61
C ASP A 22 -1.57 -14.76 -6.76
N PRO A 23 -1.49 -14.18 -7.98
CA PRO A 23 -1.95 -12.81 -8.25
C PRO A 23 -3.44 -12.59 -7.97
N THR A 24 -4.29 -13.61 -8.15
CA THR A 24 -5.73 -13.48 -7.96
C THR A 24 -6.10 -13.34 -6.48
N ALA A 25 -5.40 -14.05 -5.59
CA ALA A 25 -5.56 -13.91 -4.15
C ALA A 25 -5.07 -12.53 -3.67
N LEU A 26 -3.98 -12.01 -4.26
CA LEU A 26 -3.50 -10.66 -3.95
C LEU A 26 -4.54 -9.61 -4.37
N ASP A 27 -5.02 -9.63 -5.62
CA ASP A 27 -6.05 -8.69 -6.10
C ASP A 27 -7.29 -8.71 -5.19
N ARG A 28 -7.79 -9.90 -4.85
CA ARG A 28 -8.95 -10.04 -3.96
C ARG A 28 -8.68 -9.44 -2.58
N LEU A 29 -7.51 -9.69 -1.99
CA LEU A 29 -7.15 -9.15 -0.69
C LEU A 29 -7.08 -7.61 -0.73
N LEU A 30 -6.40 -7.05 -1.72
CA LEU A 30 -6.24 -5.60 -1.83
C LEU A 30 -7.58 -4.90 -2.06
N ARG A 31 -8.48 -5.50 -2.85
CA ARG A 31 -9.87 -5.02 -2.98
C ARG A 31 -10.61 -5.07 -1.66
N GLN A 32 -10.53 -6.18 -0.94
CA GLN A 32 -11.17 -6.30 0.38
C GLN A 32 -10.64 -5.26 1.38
N ILE A 33 -9.33 -4.98 1.37
CA ILE A 33 -8.73 -3.94 2.21
C ILE A 33 -9.28 -2.57 1.80
N HIS A 34 -9.32 -2.27 0.49
CA HIS A 34 -9.83 -1.01 -0.01
C HIS A 34 -11.30 -0.78 0.34
N GLU A 35 -12.15 -1.81 0.23
CA GLU A 35 -13.59 -1.77 0.54
C GLU A 35 -13.91 -1.49 2.02
N ARG A 36 -12.91 -1.47 2.91
CA ARG A 36 -13.11 -1.07 4.31
C ARG A 36 -13.25 0.43 4.49
N ASP A 37 -12.90 1.23 3.47
CA ASP A 37 -12.89 2.70 3.53
C ASP A 37 -12.03 3.25 4.70
N GLU A 38 -11.00 2.50 5.08
CA GLU A 38 -10.04 2.83 6.14
C GLU A 38 -8.64 2.99 5.52
N PRO A 39 -8.12 4.23 5.35
CA PRO A 39 -6.81 4.46 4.73
C PRO A 39 -5.66 3.73 5.43
N VAL A 40 -5.03 2.80 4.74
CA VAL A 40 -3.94 1.95 5.26
C VAL A 40 -2.86 1.72 4.21
N VAL A 41 -1.62 1.57 4.67
CA VAL A 41 -0.50 1.14 3.83
C VAL A 41 -0.33 -0.37 3.91
N VAL A 42 -0.45 -1.01 2.76
CA VAL A 42 -0.16 -2.44 2.58
C VAL A 42 1.25 -2.58 2.04
N THR A 43 2.11 -3.30 2.76
CA THR A 43 3.47 -3.61 2.33
C THR A 43 3.52 -5.05 1.81
N ILE A 44 4.00 -5.22 0.58
CA ILE A 44 4.12 -6.49 -0.13
C ILE A 44 5.61 -6.70 -0.39
N TYR A 45 6.17 -7.77 0.15
CA TYR A 45 7.56 -8.16 -0.07
C TYR A 45 7.63 -9.34 -1.05
N ASP A 46 8.54 -9.25 -2.02
CA ASP A 46 8.72 -10.27 -3.06
C ASP A 46 9.20 -11.58 -2.44
N GLU A 47 10.16 -11.48 -1.52
CA GLU A 47 10.76 -12.58 -0.78
C GLU A 47 10.67 -12.34 0.74
N PRO A 48 10.65 -13.42 1.57
CA PRO A 48 10.82 -13.27 3.01
C PRO A 48 12.20 -12.66 3.31
N ALA A 49 12.23 -11.65 4.19
CA ALA A 49 13.48 -10.99 4.59
C ALA A 49 14.43 -12.00 5.25
N ASP A 50 15.61 -12.23 4.66
CA ASP A 50 16.75 -12.79 5.36
C ASP A 50 17.48 -11.65 6.09
N ASP A 51 17.93 -11.94 7.32
CA ASP A 51 18.24 -11.06 8.46
C ASP A 51 19.13 -9.79 8.27
N THR A 52 19.48 -9.37 7.05
CA THR A 52 20.38 -8.24 6.83
C THR A 52 19.91 -7.14 5.88
N ASP A 53 18.91 -7.37 5.02
CA ASP A 53 18.38 -6.32 4.12
C ASP A 53 16.84 -6.36 4.05
N LEU A 54 16.22 -5.17 3.91
CA LEU A 54 14.79 -5.09 3.59
C LEU A 54 14.59 -5.68 2.18
N PRO A 55 13.81 -6.77 2.03
CA PRO A 55 13.62 -7.38 0.73
C PRO A 55 12.90 -6.39 -0.20
N PRO A 56 13.15 -6.51 -1.51
CA PRO A 56 12.45 -5.70 -2.48
C PRO A 56 10.94 -5.96 -2.41
N GLY A 57 10.18 -4.96 -2.82
CA GLY A 57 8.74 -5.04 -2.84
C GLY A 57 8.09 -3.71 -3.11
N VAL A 58 6.82 -3.60 -2.75
CA VAL A 58 6.01 -2.40 -2.96
C VAL A 58 5.18 -2.08 -1.73
N GLN A 59 4.97 -0.78 -1.49
CA GLN A 59 3.93 -0.31 -0.57
C GLN A 59 2.81 0.34 -1.35
N VAL A 60 1.58 0.06 -0.93
CA VAL A 60 0.36 0.54 -1.58
C VAL A 60 -0.53 1.20 -0.54
N GLY A 61 -0.89 2.45 -0.76
CA GLY A 61 -1.90 3.14 0.06
C GLY A 61 -3.31 2.86 -0.48
N LEU A 62 -4.17 2.22 0.31
CA LEU A 62 -5.54 1.86 -0.04
C LEU A 62 -6.53 2.30 1.03
N GLY A 63 -7.84 2.23 0.73
CA GLY A 63 -8.92 2.58 1.68
C GLY A 63 -9.39 4.03 1.60
N HIS A 64 -8.71 4.89 0.84
CA HIS A 64 -9.27 6.19 0.47
C HIS A 64 -10.06 6.09 -0.84
N ALA A 65 -11.23 6.73 -0.91
CA ALA A 65 -12.21 6.51 -1.98
C ALA A 65 -11.73 6.88 -3.40
N THR A 66 -10.83 7.86 -3.54
CA THR A 66 -10.48 8.42 -4.85
C THR A 66 -8.99 8.49 -5.16
N HIS A 67 -8.15 8.22 -4.16
CA HIS A 67 -6.70 8.42 -4.23
C HIS A 67 -5.98 7.28 -3.54
N ALA A 68 -4.85 6.90 -4.11
CA ALA A 68 -3.96 5.85 -3.65
C ALA A 68 -2.52 6.24 -3.99
N PHE A 69 -1.57 5.44 -3.54
CA PHE A 69 -0.20 5.50 -4.00
C PHE A 69 0.38 4.10 -4.15
N VAL A 70 1.43 4.00 -4.96
CA VAL A 70 2.33 2.85 -5.01
C VAL A 70 3.75 3.41 -4.90
N VAL A 71 4.57 2.85 -4.01
CA VAL A 71 5.98 3.17 -3.89
C VAL A 71 6.82 1.89 -3.90
N HIS A 72 7.89 1.89 -4.68
CA HIS A 72 8.81 0.77 -4.78
C HIS A 72 9.80 0.78 -3.62
N ILE A 73 9.97 -0.37 -2.97
CA ILE A 73 10.97 -0.61 -1.93
C ILE A 73 12.19 -1.21 -2.65
N THR A 74 13.01 -0.36 -3.25
CA THR A 74 14.27 -0.72 -3.94
C THR A 74 15.31 0.38 -3.73
N ASP A 75 16.57 0.14 -4.12
CA ASP A 75 17.67 1.13 -3.99
C ASP A 75 17.37 2.47 -4.67
N ASP A 76 16.65 2.44 -5.80
CA ASP A 76 16.25 3.64 -6.56
C ASP A 76 14.86 4.16 -6.16
N GLY A 77 14.06 3.34 -5.46
CA GLY A 77 12.75 3.66 -4.92
C GLY A 77 11.79 4.34 -5.91
N GLY A 78 10.83 5.10 -5.38
CA GLY A 78 10.02 6.04 -6.16
C GLY A 78 8.53 5.74 -6.16
N TYR A 79 7.76 6.82 -6.33
CA TYR A 79 6.31 6.77 -6.38
C TYR A 79 5.83 6.67 -7.82
N ASP A 80 4.90 5.73 -8.05
CA ASP A 80 4.13 5.74 -9.27
C ASP A 80 3.12 6.89 -9.23
N THR A 81 3.01 7.63 -10.33
CA THR A 81 2.06 8.73 -10.46
C THR A 81 1.38 8.65 -11.81
N ASP A 82 0.11 9.05 -11.84
CA ASP A 82 -0.67 9.24 -13.06
C ASP A 82 -0.94 10.74 -13.23
N PRO A 83 -0.41 11.40 -14.28
CA PRO A 83 -0.59 12.83 -14.48
C PRO A 83 -2.06 13.24 -14.71
N ASP A 84 -2.91 12.32 -15.14
CA ASP A 84 -4.34 12.57 -15.36
C ASP A 84 -5.15 12.48 -14.06
N VAL A 85 -4.56 11.94 -12.98
CA VAL A 85 -5.16 11.95 -11.65
C VAL A 85 -4.73 13.23 -10.92
N PRO A 86 -5.67 14.13 -10.59
CA PRO A 86 -5.33 15.31 -9.82
C PRO A 86 -4.88 14.92 -8.41
N ALA A 87 -3.82 15.57 -7.92
CA ALA A 87 -3.43 15.46 -6.52
C ALA A 87 -4.62 15.86 -5.62
N PRO A 88 -4.79 15.21 -4.45
CA PRO A 88 -5.80 15.61 -3.49
C PRO A 88 -5.53 17.05 -3.01
N ALA A 89 -6.59 17.78 -2.67
CA ALA A 89 -6.48 19.16 -2.22
C ALA A 89 -5.78 19.28 -0.84
N THR A 90 -5.76 18.20 -0.08
CA THR A 90 -5.13 18.08 1.23
C THR A 90 -4.26 16.82 1.29
N ALA A 91 -3.29 16.81 2.19
CA ALA A 91 -2.62 15.56 2.55
C ALA A 91 -3.65 14.54 3.04
N ILE A 92 -3.35 13.27 2.79
CA ILE A 92 -4.16 12.14 3.27
C ILE A 92 -3.27 11.34 4.22
N SER A 93 -3.83 10.98 5.38
CA SER A 93 -3.19 10.10 6.33
C SER A 93 -3.53 8.65 5.99
N PHE A 94 -2.52 7.79 5.96
CA PHE A 94 -2.67 6.35 5.88
C PHE A 94 -2.02 5.71 7.10
N ASP A 95 -2.62 4.64 7.63
CA ASP A 95 -1.99 3.89 8.71
C ASP A 95 -0.82 3.06 8.16
N LEU A 96 0.39 3.43 8.52
CA LEU A 96 1.62 2.69 8.20
C LEU A 96 2.08 1.95 9.44
N GLY A 97 1.95 0.62 9.44
CA GLY A 97 2.33 -0.19 10.60
C GLY A 97 1.56 0.16 11.88
N GLY A 98 0.31 0.64 11.73
CA GLY A 98 -0.53 1.09 12.84
C GLY A 98 -0.09 2.44 13.41
N VAL A 99 0.44 3.32 12.56
CA VAL A 99 0.76 4.72 12.88
C VAL A 99 0.21 5.62 11.78
N PRO A 100 -0.66 6.60 12.10
CA PRO A 100 -1.16 7.56 11.13
C PRO A 100 0.00 8.34 10.50
N THR A 101 0.14 8.24 9.19
CA THR A 101 1.25 8.83 8.43
C THR A 101 0.70 9.67 7.29
N GLU A 102 1.02 10.96 7.27
CA GLU A 102 0.62 11.87 6.19
C GLU A 102 1.51 11.68 4.97
N TYR A 103 0.88 11.55 3.80
CA TYR A 103 1.58 11.49 2.52
C TYR A 103 1.39 12.79 1.73
N PRO A 104 2.45 13.35 1.12
CA PRO A 104 2.35 14.52 0.26
C PRO A 104 1.38 14.28 -0.90
N ALA A 105 0.58 15.31 -1.23
CA ALA A 105 -0.45 15.21 -2.27
C ALA A 105 0.09 14.77 -3.64
N ASP A 106 1.33 15.15 -4.00
CA ASP A 106 1.94 14.75 -5.26
C ASP A 106 2.26 13.25 -5.36
N HIS A 107 2.37 12.55 -4.23
CA HIS A 107 2.55 11.09 -4.19
C HIS A 107 1.23 10.34 -4.33
N LEU A 108 0.10 11.02 -4.14
CA LEU A 108 -1.23 10.43 -4.07
C LEU A 108 -1.97 10.52 -5.41
N ARG A 109 -1.24 10.54 -6.53
CA ARG A 109 -1.78 10.71 -7.88
C ARG A 109 -2.09 9.38 -8.56
N LEU A 110 -2.71 8.44 -7.84
CA LEU A 110 -3.24 7.21 -8.43
C LEU A 110 -4.68 6.99 -7.99
N ARG A 111 -5.47 6.32 -8.83
CA ARG A 111 -6.75 5.74 -8.43
C ARG A 111 -6.51 4.41 -7.69
N PRO A 112 -7.36 4.05 -6.71
CA PRO A 112 -7.23 2.79 -5.97
C PRO A 112 -7.13 1.56 -6.88
N GLU A 113 -7.96 1.48 -7.91
CA GLU A 113 -7.97 0.35 -8.84
C GLU A 113 -6.66 0.24 -9.63
N THR A 114 -6.10 1.38 -10.04
CA THR A 114 -4.80 1.42 -10.71
C THR A 114 -3.67 1.01 -9.77
N ALA A 115 -3.71 1.44 -8.51
CA ALA A 115 -2.73 1.05 -7.50
C ALA A 115 -2.78 -0.46 -7.20
N ILE A 116 -3.99 -1.03 -7.08
CA ILE A 116 -4.19 -2.48 -6.94
C ILE A 116 -3.60 -3.23 -8.13
N GLN A 117 -3.93 -2.81 -9.36
CA GLN A 117 -3.42 -3.47 -10.56
C GLN A 117 -1.90 -3.43 -10.62
N LYS A 118 -1.28 -2.27 -10.34
CA LYS A 118 0.18 -2.12 -10.31
C LYS A 118 0.85 -3.04 -9.28
N ALA A 119 0.26 -3.17 -8.09
CA ALA A 119 0.79 -4.05 -7.07
C ALA A 119 0.70 -5.53 -7.48
N VAL A 120 -0.35 -5.92 -8.20
CA VAL A 120 -0.54 -7.27 -8.72
C VAL A 120 0.39 -7.57 -9.90
N ASP A 121 0.65 -6.58 -10.76
CA ASP A 121 1.58 -6.70 -11.89
C ASP A 121 3.05 -6.71 -11.46
N SER A 122 3.33 -6.40 -10.19
CA SER A 122 4.68 -6.45 -9.61
C SER A 122 5.11 -7.87 -9.19
N LEU A 123 4.29 -8.87 -9.49
CA LEU A 123 4.52 -10.29 -9.21
C LEU A 123 5.33 -11.04 -10.27
#